data_AF-A0AAV9J932-F1
#
_entry.id   AF-A0AAV9J932-F1
#
_cell.length_a   1.000
_cell.length_b   1.000
_cell.length_c   1.000
_cell.angle_alpha   90.00
_cell.angle_beta   90.00
_cell.angle_gamma   90.00
#
_symmetry.space_group_name_H-M   'P 1'
#
loop_
_entity.id
_entity.type
_entity.pdbx_description
1 polymer ?
#
loop_
_entity_poly.entity_id
_entity_poly.type
_entity_poly.pdbx_seq_one_letter_code
_entity_poly.pdbx_strand_id
1 'polypeptide(L)'
;MRLRNTMERFTIGKTYFIAVKNASVDFAVRDSNQQRLGVAQGSPVTVLALGKDTQPDRDFLQAELQALLASDDVICPGFTATILLLGSETPVEMGNSGRDFCQSRGCELYAIETTAPIRSGPYYVTGSELRRVYRLQEDPNKAFVMGVVPDNGDPAA
;
A
#
# COMPACT_ATOMS: atom_id res chain seq x y z
N MET A 1 23.87 -11.09 -19.20
CA MET A 1 23.38 -10.63 -17.87
C MET A 1 21.85 -10.72 -17.89
N ARG A 2 21.25 -11.63 -17.11
CA ARG A 2 19.79 -11.92 -17.16
C ARG A 2 19.06 -11.00 -16.15
N LEU A 3 18.36 -9.98 -16.62
CA LEU A 3 17.37 -9.19 -15.86
C LEU A 3 16.09 -10.00 -15.58
N ARG A 4 16.22 -11.22 -15.04
CA ARG A 4 15.07 -12.07 -14.72
C ARG A 4 14.80 -11.94 -13.22
N ASN A 5 13.67 -11.35 -12.85
CA ASN A 5 13.08 -11.24 -11.50
C ASN A 5 13.23 -9.92 -10.72
N THR A 6 13.04 -8.76 -11.37
CA THR A 6 12.84 -7.47 -10.67
C THR A 6 11.37 -7.11 -10.41
N MET A 7 10.43 -7.88 -10.97
CA MET A 7 8.99 -7.58 -10.96
C MET A 7 8.17 -8.85 -10.77
N GLU A 8 7.12 -8.76 -9.95
CA GLU A 8 6.15 -9.82 -9.70
C GLU A 8 4.79 -9.40 -10.28
N ARG A 9 4.17 -10.27 -11.07
CA ARG A 9 2.87 -10.00 -11.70
C ARG A 9 1.77 -10.70 -10.94
N PHE A 10 0.67 -9.99 -10.70
CA PHE A 10 -0.52 -10.55 -10.09
C PHE A 10 -1.79 -9.94 -10.70
N THR A 11 -2.94 -10.51 -10.37
CA THR A 11 -4.24 -10.04 -10.85
C THR A 11 -5.19 -9.80 -9.69
N ILE A 12 -6.01 -8.77 -9.83
CA ILE A 12 -7.19 -8.56 -8.99
C ILE A 12 -8.39 -8.50 -9.94
N GLY A 13 -9.28 -9.48 -9.83
CA GLY A 13 -10.36 -9.65 -10.81
C GLY A 13 -9.79 -9.87 -12.21
N LYS A 14 -10.08 -8.94 -13.14
CA LYS A 14 -9.60 -8.98 -14.55
C LYS A 14 -8.44 -8.02 -14.83
N THR A 15 -7.93 -7.31 -13.82
CA THR A 15 -6.91 -6.28 -13.99
C THR A 15 -5.54 -6.83 -13.60
N TYR A 16 -4.52 -6.50 -14.39
CA TYR A 16 -3.14 -6.92 -14.17
C TYR A 16 -2.32 -5.85 -13.46
N PHE A 17 -1.49 -6.29 -12.52
CA PHE A 17 -0.64 -5.45 -11.70
C PHE A 17 0.80 -5.97 -11.70
N ILE A 18 1.74 -5.06 -11.45
CA ILE A 18 3.14 -5.37 -11.20
C ILE A 18 3.53 -4.84 -9.83
N ALA A 19 4.12 -5.69 -8.99
CA ALA A 19 4.85 -5.32 -7.79
C ALA A 19 6.35 -5.26 -8.08
N VAL A 20 7.02 -4.17 -7.71
CA VAL A 20 8.45 -3.97 -7.98
C VAL A 20 9.29 -4.48 -6.80
N LYS A 21 10.24 -5.39 -7.07
CA LYS A 21 11.09 -6.01 -6.05
C LYS A 21 12.20 -5.08 -5.55
N ASN A 22 12.73 -4.20 -6.40
CA ASN A 22 13.86 -3.34 -6.04
C ASN A 22 13.45 -2.13 -5.18
N ALA A 23 12.15 -1.88 -5.04
CA ALA A 23 11.58 -0.86 -4.17
C ALA A 23 10.83 -1.51 -2.99
N SER A 24 11.32 -2.68 -2.53
CA SER A 24 10.77 -3.33 -1.35
C SER A 24 11.22 -2.62 -0.09
N VAL A 25 10.34 -2.53 0.89
CA VAL A 25 10.66 -2.05 2.23
C VAL A 25 10.15 -3.07 3.24
N ASP A 26 11.03 -3.47 4.15
CA ASP A 26 10.64 -4.36 5.24
C ASP A 26 9.67 -3.64 6.19
N PHE A 27 8.66 -4.36 6.65
CA PHE A 27 7.68 -3.86 7.58
C PHE A 27 7.38 -4.85 8.71
N ALA A 28 6.92 -4.31 9.84
CA ALA A 28 6.48 -5.07 10.99
C ALA A 28 5.16 -4.51 11.53
N VAL A 29 4.30 -5.36 12.09
CA VAL A 29 3.04 -4.93 12.70
C VAL A 29 3.27 -4.58 14.17
N ARG A 30 2.72 -3.46 14.60
CA ARG A 30 2.85 -2.93 15.96
C ARG A 30 1.78 -3.42 16.94
N ASP A 31 0.80 -4.21 16.53
CA ASP A 31 -0.31 -4.59 17.41
C ASP A 31 0.16 -5.48 18.57
N SER A 32 -0.23 -5.08 19.79
CA SER A 32 0.07 -5.75 21.07
C SER A 32 -0.48 -7.17 21.13
N ASN A 33 -1.55 -7.44 20.39
CA ASN A 33 -1.97 -8.79 20.08
C ASN A 33 -1.26 -9.19 18.79
N GLN A 34 -0.23 -10.03 18.90
CA GLN A 34 0.49 -10.68 17.80
C GLN A 34 -0.40 -11.59 16.94
N GLN A 35 -1.62 -11.17 16.60
CA GLN A 35 -2.33 -11.74 15.48
C GLN A 35 -1.48 -11.45 14.25
N ARG A 36 -0.80 -12.50 13.78
CA ARG A 36 -0.25 -12.61 12.43
C ARG A 36 -1.16 -11.80 11.52
N LEU A 37 -0.59 -10.85 10.76
CA LEU A 37 -1.31 -10.23 9.65
C LEU A 37 -2.19 -11.30 8.99
N GLY A 38 -3.50 -11.11 9.01
CA GLY A 38 -4.42 -11.91 8.19
C GLY A 38 -4.09 -11.74 6.70
N VAL A 39 -3.27 -10.73 6.40
CA VAL A 39 -2.62 -10.45 5.13
C VAL A 39 -1.72 -11.63 4.74
N ALA A 40 -2.35 -12.59 4.07
CA ALA A 40 -1.66 -13.69 3.42
C ALA A 40 -0.59 -13.15 2.48
N GLN A 41 0.51 -13.90 2.30
CA GLN A 41 1.47 -13.59 1.25
C GLN A 41 0.73 -13.42 -0.08
N GLY A 42 1.11 -12.38 -0.82
CA GLY A 42 0.49 -12.07 -2.09
C GLY A 42 -0.81 -11.27 -2.00
N SER A 43 -1.01 -10.52 -0.91
CA SER A 43 -2.19 -9.67 -0.75
C SER A 43 -1.93 -8.21 -1.16
N PRO A 44 -2.84 -7.58 -1.93
CA PRO A 44 -2.83 -6.15 -2.17
C PRO A 44 -3.26 -5.39 -0.92
N VAL A 45 -2.55 -4.31 -0.59
CA VAL A 45 -2.81 -3.49 0.59
C VAL A 45 -2.69 -2.01 0.26
N THR A 46 -3.37 -1.17 1.04
CA THR A 46 -3.19 0.29 0.99
C THR A 46 -2.37 0.73 2.20
N VAL A 47 -1.26 1.44 1.97
CA VAL A 47 -0.52 2.11 3.04
C VAL A 47 -1.00 3.54 3.16
N LEU A 48 -1.25 4.00 4.38
CA LEU A 48 -1.51 5.41 4.70
C LEU A 48 -0.41 5.88 5.66
N ALA A 49 0.44 6.80 5.18
CA ALA A 49 1.41 7.48 6.01
C ALA A 49 0.71 8.60 6.80
N LEU A 50 0.75 8.50 8.12
CA LEU A 50 0.19 9.46 9.06
C LEU A 50 1.18 10.61 9.26
N GLY A 51 0.66 11.84 9.25
CA GLY A 51 1.41 12.99 9.70
C GLY A 51 1.62 12.96 11.21
N LYS A 52 2.60 13.74 11.69
CA LYS A 52 2.76 14.00 13.13
C LYS A 52 1.42 14.51 13.69
N ASP A 53 0.99 13.96 14.81
CA ASP A 53 -0.26 14.32 15.52
C ASP A 53 -1.57 13.97 14.76
N THR A 54 -1.51 13.15 13.71
CA THR A 54 -2.71 12.71 12.99
C THR A 54 -3.39 11.53 13.69
N GLN A 55 -4.65 11.70 14.07
CA GLN A 55 -5.47 10.61 14.60
C GLN A 55 -6.23 9.91 13.46
N PRO A 56 -6.08 8.58 13.28
CA PRO A 56 -6.74 7.84 12.21
C PRO A 56 -8.19 7.50 12.58
N ASP A 57 -9.04 8.53 12.65
CA ASP A 57 -10.48 8.37 12.86
C ASP A 57 -11.23 8.06 11.55
N ARG A 58 -12.55 7.89 11.67
CA ARG A 58 -13.42 7.63 10.53
C ARG A 58 -13.29 8.66 9.41
N ASP A 59 -13.27 9.94 9.75
CA ASP A 59 -13.34 11.01 8.76
C ASP A 59 -12.01 11.14 8.02
N PHE A 60 -10.90 10.99 8.74
CA PHE A 60 -9.56 10.89 8.17
C PHE A 60 -9.45 9.71 7.20
N LEU A 61 -9.80 8.50 7.64
CA LEU A 61 -9.71 7.29 6.80
C LEU A 61 -10.61 7.41 5.56
N GLN A 62 -11.81 7.96 5.72
CA GLN A 62 -12.73 8.16 4.62
C GLN A 62 -12.17 9.17 3.60
N ALA A 63 -11.60 10.28 4.06
CA ALA A 63 -11.03 11.31 3.20
C ALA A 63 -9.82 10.80 2.41
N GLU A 64 -8.86 10.16 3.09
CA GLU A 64 -7.65 9.61 2.45
C GLU A 64 -7.99 8.53 1.43
N LEU A 65 -8.87 7.59 1.76
CA LEU A 65 -9.30 6.55 0.81
C LEU A 65 -10.03 7.14 -0.40
N GLN A 66 -10.86 8.17 -0.19
CA GLN A 66 -11.53 8.86 -1.30
C GLN A 66 -10.53 9.60 -2.19
N ALA A 67 -9.55 10.29 -1.60
CA ALA A 67 -8.51 10.97 -2.35
C ALA A 67 -7.66 9.99 -3.18
N LEU A 68 -7.29 8.87 -2.58
CA LEU A 68 -6.58 7.79 -3.26
C LEU A 68 -7.40 7.18 -4.41
N LEU A 69 -8.68 6.85 -4.17
CA LEU A 69 -9.57 6.33 -5.22
C LEU A 69 -9.81 7.33 -6.36
N ALA A 70 -9.72 8.64 -6.09
CA ALA A 70 -9.90 9.70 -7.09
C ALA A 70 -8.63 10.01 -7.89
N SER A 71 -7.45 9.76 -7.33
CA SER A 71 -6.16 10.19 -7.91
C SER A 71 -5.27 9.05 -8.40
N ASP A 72 -5.49 7.82 -7.93
CA ASP A 72 -4.64 6.66 -8.22
C ASP A 72 -5.39 5.65 -9.10
N ASP A 73 -4.91 5.45 -10.33
CA ASP A 73 -5.52 4.54 -11.30
C ASP A 73 -5.23 3.06 -10.99
N VAL A 74 -4.37 2.78 -10.01
CA VAL A 74 -4.02 1.45 -9.51
C VAL A 74 -4.98 0.99 -8.41
N ILE A 75 -5.41 1.91 -7.53
CA ILE A 75 -6.24 1.54 -6.38
C ILE A 75 -7.63 1.11 -6.83
N CYS A 76 -7.98 -0.11 -6.44
CA CYS A 76 -9.29 -0.71 -6.66
C CYS A 76 -9.82 -1.29 -5.34
N PRO A 77 -11.09 -1.72 -5.26
CA PRO A 77 -11.65 -2.27 -4.02
C PRO A 77 -10.81 -3.40 -3.39
N GLY A 78 -10.03 -4.14 -4.18
CA GLY A 78 -9.12 -5.17 -3.66
C GLY A 78 -7.99 -4.61 -2.78
N PHE A 79 -7.49 -3.41 -3.06
CA PHE A 79 -6.46 -2.75 -2.24
C PHE A 79 -7.02 -2.16 -0.94
N THR A 80 -8.33 -1.90 -0.89
CA THR A 80 -8.98 -1.30 0.29
C THR A 80 -9.42 -2.33 1.32
N ALA A 81 -9.27 -3.63 1.04
CA ALA A 81 -9.59 -4.71 1.99
C ALA A 81 -8.65 -4.71 3.22
N THR A 82 -7.42 -4.21 3.05
CA THR A 82 -6.44 -4.11 4.12
C THR A 82 -5.76 -2.75 4.05
N ILE A 83 -5.79 -2.02 5.17
CA ILE A 83 -5.15 -0.72 5.33
C ILE A 83 -4.03 -0.83 6.37
N LEU A 84 -2.84 -0.38 5.99
CA LEU A 84 -1.66 -0.32 6.84
C LEU A 84 -1.37 1.15 7.20
N LEU A 85 -1.37 1.46 8.49
CA LEU A 85 -1.09 2.80 9.01
C LEU A 85 0.39 2.90 9.38
N LEU A 86 1.10 3.83 8.73
CA LEU A 86 2.52 4.08 8.95
C LEU A 86 2.71 5.43 9.68
N GLY A 87 3.48 5.49 10.77
CA GLY A 87 4.06 6.76 11.22
C GLY A 87 3.49 7.45 12.47
N SER A 88 2.82 6.77 13.41
CA SER A 88 2.68 7.38 14.75
C SER A 88 3.93 7.12 15.59
N GLU A 89 4.53 8.12 16.20
CA GLU A 89 5.45 7.87 17.32
C GLU A 89 4.62 7.33 18.48
N THR A 90 4.90 6.12 18.96
CA THR A 90 4.18 5.40 20.03
C THR A 90 2.71 5.06 19.70
N PRO A 91 2.13 4.02 20.35
CA PRO A 91 1.20 3.10 19.68
C PRO A 91 0.05 3.88 19.06
N VAL A 92 -0.27 3.57 17.80
CA VAL A 92 -1.48 4.09 17.15
C VAL A 92 -2.63 3.70 18.08
N GLU A 93 -3.07 4.63 18.92
CA GLU A 93 -4.35 4.55 19.60
C GLU A 93 -5.38 4.70 18.49
N MET A 94 -5.63 3.59 17.78
CA MET A 94 -6.65 3.50 16.77
C MET A 94 -7.94 3.88 17.46
N GLY A 95 -8.46 5.07 17.16
CA GLY A 95 -9.75 5.49 17.67
C GLY A 95 -10.78 4.42 17.30
N ASN A 96 -11.67 4.07 18.24
CA ASN A 96 -12.69 3.05 18.00
C ASN A 96 -13.50 3.35 16.72
N SER A 97 -13.73 4.63 16.43
CA SER A 97 -14.40 5.08 15.20
C SER A 97 -13.71 4.66 13.89
N GLY A 98 -12.38 4.63 13.85
CA GLY A 98 -11.62 4.19 12.67
C GLY A 98 -11.70 2.67 12.48
N ARG A 99 -11.59 1.90 13.58
CA ARG A 99 -11.78 0.44 13.54
C ARG A 99 -13.21 0.08 13.12
N ASP A 100 -14.21 0.74 13.71
CA ASP A 100 -15.63 0.51 13.39
C ASP A 100 -15.93 0.85 11.92
N PHE A 101 -15.35 1.93 11.40
CA PHE A 101 -15.45 2.29 9.99
C PHE A 101 -14.90 1.17 9.08
N CYS A 102 -13.69 0.67 9.36
CA CYS A 102 -13.10 -0.41 8.59
C CYS A 102 -13.94 -1.70 8.69
N GLN A 103 -14.34 -2.10 9.90
CA GLN A 103 -15.19 -3.29 10.11
C GLN A 103 -16.51 -3.21 9.35
N SER A 104 -17.17 -2.06 9.37
CA SER A 104 -18.44 -1.85 8.64
C SER A 104 -18.32 -2.02 7.11
N ARG A 105 -17.10 -1.95 6.58
CA ARG A 105 -16.77 -2.09 5.15
C ARG A 105 -16.06 -3.40 4.82
N GLY A 106 -15.89 -4.30 5.79
CA GLY A 106 -15.12 -5.54 5.61
C GLY A 106 -13.63 -5.28 5.36
N CYS A 107 -13.10 -4.20 5.91
CA CYS A 107 -11.70 -3.79 5.82
C CYS A 107 -10.97 -4.10 7.13
N GLU A 108 -9.74 -4.57 7.03
CA GLU A 108 -8.82 -4.76 8.16
C GLU A 108 -7.85 -3.58 8.27
N LEU A 109 -7.55 -3.17 9.49
CA LEU A 109 -6.69 -2.03 9.79
C LEU A 109 -5.54 -2.45 10.70
N TYR A 110 -4.30 -2.18 10.29
CA TYR A 110 -3.09 -2.56 11.03
C TYR A 110 -2.16 -1.36 11.17
N ALA A 111 -1.58 -1.17 12.36
CA ALA A 111 -0.47 -0.25 12.56
C ALA A 111 0.85 -0.95 12.21
N ILE A 112 1.70 -0.29 11.42
CA ILE A 112 2.98 -0.85 10.98
C ILE A 112 4.16 0.08 11.24
N GLU A 113 5.34 -0.53 11.29
CA GLU A 113 6.65 0.11 11.14
C GLU A 113 7.27 -0.31 9.82
N THR A 114 8.11 0.56 9.26
CA THR A 114 8.93 0.23 8.10
C THR A 114 10.39 0.54 8.37
N THR A 115 11.30 -0.18 7.73
CA THR A 115 12.75 0.06 7.85
C THR A 115 13.22 1.30 7.08
N ALA A 116 12.40 1.79 6.14
CA ALA A 116 12.63 3.01 5.38
C ALA A 116 11.31 3.81 5.22
N PRO A 117 11.38 5.14 5.04
CA PRO A 117 10.20 5.94 4.75
C PRO A 117 9.55 5.51 3.43
N ILE A 118 8.24 5.28 3.45
CA ILE A 118 7.43 5.02 2.26
C ILE A 118 6.24 5.97 2.21
N ARG A 119 5.69 6.18 1.01
CA ARG A 119 4.54 7.06 0.80
C ARG A 119 3.24 6.29 0.90
N SER A 120 2.15 7.00 1.19
CA SER A 120 0.79 6.47 1.05
C SER A 120 0.56 5.94 -0.37
N GLY A 121 -0.22 4.87 -0.50
CA GLY A 121 -0.58 4.31 -1.80
C GLY A 121 -0.68 2.77 -1.81
N PRO A 122 -0.74 2.17 -3.01
CA PRO A 122 -0.93 0.73 -3.18
C PRO A 122 0.39 -0.04 -3.07
N TYR A 123 0.36 -1.09 -2.26
CA TYR A 123 1.48 -2.01 -2.08
C TYR A 123 1.00 -3.47 -2.19
N TYR A 124 1.98 -4.35 -2.34
CA TYR A 124 1.79 -5.78 -2.36
C TYR A 124 2.66 -6.41 -1.27
N VAL A 125 2.05 -7.25 -0.44
CA VAL A 125 2.74 -7.91 0.67
C VAL A 125 3.38 -9.20 0.19
N THR A 126 4.69 -9.31 0.37
CA THR A 126 5.46 -10.52 0.08
C THR A 126 6.37 -10.85 1.26
N GLY A 127 5.94 -11.77 2.11
CA GLY A 127 6.63 -12.05 3.37
C GLY A 127 6.60 -10.85 4.31
N SER A 128 7.76 -10.37 4.72
CA SER A 128 7.93 -9.15 5.53
C SER A 128 8.16 -7.89 4.70
N GLU A 129 7.99 -7.96 3.37
CA GLU A 129 8.26 -6.84 2.47
C GLU A 129 6.96 -6.22 1.94
N LEU A 130 6.92 -4.88 1.87
CA LEU A 130 5.99 -4.11 1.07
C LEU A 130 6.64 -3.75 -0.26
N ARG A 131 6.00 -4.12 -1.37
CA ARG A 131 6.45 -3.77 -2.71
C ARG A 131 5.47 -2.82 -3.35
N ARG A 132 5.96 -1.71 -3.90
CA ARG A 132 5.10 -0.74 -4.59
C ARG A 132 4.45 -1.37 -5.83
N VAL A 133 3.17 -1.06 -6.03
CA VAL A 133 2.38 -1.62 -7.13
C VAL A 133 2.13 -0.58 -8.22
N TYR A 134 2.16 -1.07 -9.46
CA TYR A 134 1.76 -0.33 -10.65
C TYR A 134 0.73 -1.12 -11.43
N ARG A 135 -0.25 -0.43 -12.01
CA ARG A 135 -1.23 -1.04 -12.89
C ARG A 135 -0.65 -1.19 -14.30
N LEU A 136 -0.85 -2.36 -14.90
CA LEU A 136 -0.62 -2.53 -16.32
C LEU A 136 -1.89 -2.14 -17.07
N GLN A 137 -1.82 -1.05 -17.84
CA GLN A 137 -2.88 -0.73 -18.79
C GLN A 137 -2.73 -1.58 -20.05
N GLU A 138 -3.84 -2.08 -20.58
CA GLU A 138 -3.84 -2.69 -21.90
C GLU A 138 -3.52 -1.62 -22.93
N ASP A 139 -2.48 -1.87 -23.72
CA ASP A 139 -2.13 -1.02 -24.83
C ASP A 139 -2.74 -1.60 -26.11
N PRO A 140 -3.85 -1.03 -26.62
CA PRO A 140 -4.47 -1.50 -27.85
C PRO A 140 -3.56 -1.38 -29.08
N ASN A 141 -2.48 -0.59 -29.00
CA ASN A 141 -1.56 -0.30 -30.09
C ASN A 141 -0.17 -0.98 -29.97
N LYS A 142 0.11 -1.73 -28.88
CA LYS A 142 1.38 -2.45 -28.64
C LYS A 142 2.67 -1.60 -28.75
N ALA A 143 2.63 -0.32 -28.42
CA ALA A 143 3.76 0.60 -28.40
C ALA A 143 4.06 1.06 -26.96
N PHE A 144 5.05 0.45 -26.30
CA PHE A 144 5.45 0.84 -24.95
C PHE A 144 6.14 2.21 -24.92
N VAL A 145 5.67 3.12 -24.06
CA VAL A 145 6.45 4.26 -23.53
C VAL A 145 6.35 4.22 -22.01
N MET A 146 7.46 3.93 -21.34
CA MET A 146 7.58 4.05 -19.88
C MET A 146 8.02 5.49 -19.58
N GLY A 147 7.09 6.34 -19.15
CA GLY A 147 7.41 7.65 -18.61
C GLY A 147 7.58 7.54 -17.10
N VAL A 148 8.82 7.61 -16.61
CA VAL A 148 9.08 7.82 -15.19
C VAL A 148 9.30 9.32 -15.04
N VAL A 149 8.42 10.00 -14.29
CA VAL A 149 8.71 11.37 -13.85
C VAL A 149 9.69 11.25 -12.68
N PRO A 150 10.95 11.68 -12.83
CA PRO A 150 11.89 11.66 -11.72
C PRO A 150 11.38 12.62 -10.64
N ASP A 151 11.26 12.13 -9.41
CA ASP A 151 10.97 12.98 -8.27
C ASP A 151 12.28 13.61 -7.78
N ASN A 152 12.23 14.83 -7.24
CA ASN A 152 13.42 15.65 -6.88
C ASN A 152 14.29 15.06 -5.74
N GLY A 153 14.09 13.80 -5.36
CA GLY A 153 14.84 13.07 -4.35
C GLY A 153 15.56 11.82 -4.86
N ASP A 154 15.43 11.46 -6.15
CA ASP A 154 16.22 10.36 -6.71
C ASP A 154 17.63 10.86 -7.05
N PRO A 155 18.70 10.25 -6.51
CA PRO A 155 20.06 10.59 -6.92
C PRO A 155 20.21 10.29 -8.40
N ALA A 156 20.67 11.30 -9.14
CA ALA A 156 20.99 11.19 -10.55
C ALA A 156 21.93 9.98 -10.76
N ALA A 157 21.56 9.14 -11.73
CA ALA A 157 22.37 8.03 -12.21
C ALA A 157 23.65 8.51 -12.88
#